data_AF-A0A1H1GL78-F1
#
_entry.id   AF-A0A1H1GL78-F1
#
_cell.length_a   1.000
_cell.length_b   1.000
_cell.length_c   1.000
_cell.angle_alpha   90.00
_cell.angle_beta   90.00
_cell.angle_gamma   90.00
#
_symmetry.space_group_name_H-M   'P 1'
#
loop_
_entity.id
_entity.type
_entity.pdbx_description
1 polymer ?
#
loop_
_entity_poly.entity_id
_entity_poly.type
_entity_poly.pdbx_seq_one_letter_code
_entity_poly.pdbx_strand_id
1 'polypeptide(L)'
;MSSYAAIAWHPDAADIWVDGNYTGPNAAQQGALEMCNQVMGGGCTSTGEWSNSSMTVIRDRGGDFHNGWNGEGRAGRRQALAECSAKQLLPCEVFATIRSSTSRRSPGASVRKFYAASAWVDGTEGNDHKLYVASGYRSADAAIAAAIKSCNDATSRPCVNNMWTGNGFIQAYSVDAGDSATVETTAKRAQEAARVNCKKLKSATCELQALFDSRKPGLFVHEFTKTKAK
;
A
#
# COMPACT_ATOMS: atom_id res chain seq x y z
N MET A 1 -25.47 -23.78 -14.99
CA MET A 1 -25.31 -22.52 -15.72
C MET A 1 -23.96 -21.92 -15.37
N SER A 2 -23.26 -21.36 -16.34
CA SER A 2 -22.01 -20.65 -16.07
C SER A 2 -22.29 -19.28 -15.50
N SER A 3 -21.53 -18.86 -14.48
CA SER A 3 -21.56 -17.49 -13.97
C SER A 3 -20.25 -16.79 -14.32
N TYR A 4 -20.33 -15.52 -14.72
CA TYR A 4 -19.20 -14.67 -15.12
C TYR A 4 -19.15 -13.43 -14.24
N ALA A 5 -17.94 -13.00 -13.87
CA ALA A 5 -17.68 -11.74 -13.19
C ALA A 5 -16.34 -11.13 -13.61
N ALA A 6 -16.20 -9.84 -13.33
CA ALA A 6 -14.97 -9.08 -13.53
C ALA A 6 -14.68 -8.18 -12.33
N ILE A 7 -13.42 -7.80 -12.20
CA ILE A 7 -12.95 -6.76 -11.29
C ILE A 7 -12.35 -5.64 -12.13
N ALA A 8 -12.62 -4.41 -11.73
CA ALA A 8 -11.83 -3.25 -12.11
C ALA A 8 -11.31 -2.52 -10.87
N TRP A 9 -10.17 -1.88 -10.99
CA TRP A 9 -9.62 -0.99 -9.97
C TRP A 9 -8.81 0.14 -10.59
N HIS A 10 -8.43 1.10 -9.76
CA HIS A 10 -7.58 2.23 -10.13
C HIS A 10 -6.37 2.26 -9.18
N PRO A 11 -5.16 2.65 -9.65
CA PRO A 11 -3.99 2.79 -8.77
C PRO A 11 -4.26 3.64 -7.52
N ASP A 12 -4.98 4.76 -7.69
CA ASP A 12 -5.38 5.66 -6.60
C ASP A 12 -6.65 5.26 -5.83
N ALA A 13 -7.18 4.03 -5.99
CA ALA A 13 -8.35 3.56 -5.26
C ALA A 13 -7.98 2.52 -4.18
N ALA A 14 -8.54 2.68 -2.98
CA ALA A 14 -8.38 1.74 -1.86
C ALA A 14 -9.47 0.65 -1.83
N ASP A 15 -10.23 0.51 -2.91
CA ASP A 15 -11.24 -0.52 -3.09
C ASP A 15 -11.33 -0.89 -4.59
N ILE A 16 -12.10 -1.93 -4.89
CA ILE A 16 -12.31 -2.51 -6.21
C ILE A 16 -13.79 -2.41 -6.60
N TRP A 17 -14.03 -2.38 -7.91
CA TRP A 17 -15.35 -2.51 -8.51
C TRP A 17 -15.51 -3.93 -9.01
N VAL A 18 -16.67 -4.53 -8.72
CA VAL A 18 -17.04 -5.86 -9.19
C VAL A 18 -18.37 -5.75 -9.90
N ASP A 19 -18.43 -6.32 -11.09
CA ASP A 19 -19.68 -6.63 -11.77
C ASP A 19 -19.69 -8.11 -12.11
N GLY A 20 -20.83 -8.77 -11.95
CA GLY A 20 -20.85 -10.22 -12.07
C GLY A 20 -22.22 -10.86 -11.95
N ASN A 21 -22.21 -12.19 -11.76
CA ASN A 21 -23.39 -13.04 -11.82
C ASN A 21 -24.09 -13.03 -13.19
N TYR A 22 -23.33 -12.79 -14.27
CA TYR A 22 -23.84 -12.88 -15.63
C TYR A 22 -23.88 -14.32 -16.12
N THR A 23 -24.83 -14.64 -17.00
CA THR A 23 -24.96 -15.95 -17.66
C THR A 23 -24.14 -16.09 -18.94
N GLY A 24 -23.48 -15.01 -19.38
CA GLY A 24 -22.63 -14.97 -20.58
C GLY A 24 -21.42 -14.05 -20.39
N PRO A 25 -20.42 -14.15 -21.28
CA PRO A 25 -19.19 -13.38 -21.19
C PRO A 25 -19.35 -11.91 -21.64
N ASN A 26 -18.30 -11.14 -21.46
CA ASN A 26 -18.01 -9.75 -21.86
C ASN A 26 -18.78 -8.63 -21.12
N ALA A 27 -19.96 -8.91 -20.58
CA ALA A 27 -20.76 -7.87 -19.90
C ALA A 27 -20.14 -7.41 -18.57
N ALA A 28 -19.50 -8.32 -17.84
CA ALA A 28 -18.99 -8.05 -16.51
C ALA A 28 -17.79 -7.10 -16.55
N GLN A 29 -16.87 -7.29 -17.49
CA GLN A 29 -15.68 -6.46 -17.61
C GLN A 29 -16.03 -5.03 -17.99
N GLN A 30 -16.95 -4.85 -18.95
CA GLN A 30 -17.41 -3.53 -19.35
C GLN A 30 -18.07 -2.80 -18.17
N GLY A 31 -19.02 -3.45 -17.49
CA GLY A 31 -19.72 -2.85 -16.34
C GLY A 31 -18.79 -2.48 -15.19
N ALA A 32 -17.82 -3.35 -14.85
CA ALA A 32 -16.83 -3.05 -13.81
C ALA A 32 -15.96 -1.82 -14.16
N LEU A 33 -15.49 -1.73 -15.42
CA LEU A 33 -14.71 -0.59 -15.89
C LEU A 33 -15.51 0.70 -15.92
N GLU A 34 -16.75 0.66 -16.40
CA GLU A 34 -17.65 1.82 -16.44
C GLU A 34 -17.90 2.38 -15.04
N MET A 35 -18.26 1.52 -14.07
CA MET A 35 -18.46 1.94 -12.69
C MET A 35 -17.20 2.55 -12.07
N CYS A 36 -16.04 1.94 -12.31
CA CYS A 36 -14.78 2.45 -11.81
C CYS A 36 -14.45 3.81 -12.43
N ASN A 37 -14.50 3.93 -13.75
CA ASN A 37 -14.17 5.16 -14.46
C ASN A 37 -15.14 6.30 -14.14
N GLN A 38 -16.42 5.99 -13.87
CA GLN A 38 -17.40 6.97 -13.42
C GLN A 38 -16.97 7.63 -12.09
N VAL A 39 -16.38 6.86 -11.17
CA VAL A 39 -15.93 7.38 -9.86
C VAL A 39 -14.54 7.99 -9.94
N MET A 40 -13.64 7.37 -10.70
CA MET A 40 -12.21 7.71 -10.75
C MET A 40 -11.87 8.76 -11.80
N GLY A 41 -12.75 8.99 -12.78
CA GLY A 41 -12.53 9.95 -13.87
C GLY A 41 -11.64 9.40 -15.00
N GLY A 42 -11.53 8.07 -15.11
CA GLY A 42 -10.63 7.38 -16.05
C GLY A 42 -9.54 6.57 -15.33
N GLY A 43 -8.66 5.94 -16.11
CA GLY A 43 -7.46 5.25 -15.60
C GLY A 43 -7.68 3.87 -14.98
N CYS A 44 -8.93 3.39 -14.92
CA CYS A 44 -9.21 2.07 -14.35
C CYS A 44 -8.74 0.94 -15.27
N THR A 45 -8.24 -0.12 -14.66
CA THR A 45 -7.84 -1.37 -15.35
C THR A 45 -8.67 -2.53 -14.83
N SER A 46 -8.81 -3.56 -15.66
CA SER A 46 -9.52 -4.79 -15.30
C SER A 46 -8.56 -5.98 -15.33
N THR A 47 -8.82 -6.95 -14.46
CA THR A 47 -8.12 -8.25 -14.46
C THR A 47 -8.63 -9.21 -15.53
N GLY A 48 -9.57 -8.77 -16.37
CA GLY A 48 -10.35 -9.62 -17.25
C GLY A 48 -11.48 -10.34 -16.50
N GLU A 49 -12.29 -11.06 -17.27
CA GLU A 49 -13.39 -11.87 -16.74
C GLU A 49 -12.93 -13.27 -16.31
N TRP A 50 -13.62 -13.83 -15.33
CA TRP A 50 -13.51 -15.25 -14.98
C TRP A 50 -14.90 -15.88 -14.85
N SER A 51 -14.97 -17.19 -15.13
CA SER A 51 -16.21 -17.96 -15.06
C SER A 51 -16.14 -19.10 -14.05
N ASN A 52 -17.24 -19.40 -13.37
CA ASN A 52 -17.42 -20.58 -12.50
C ASN A 52 -16.33 -20.79 -11.45
N SER A 53 -15.67 -19.70 -11.05
CA SER A 53 -14.55 -19.71 -10.13
C SER A 53 -14.58 -18.44 -9.27
N SER A 54 -13.48 -18.17 -8.56
CA SER A 54 -13.28 -16.93 -7.84
C SER A 54 -11.91 -16.32 -8.14
N MET A 55 -11.80 -15.02 -7.90
CA MET A 55 -10.57 -14.26 -7.95
C MET A 55 -10.22 -13.81 -6.53
N THR A 56 -8.96 -13.97 -6.12
CA THR A 56 -8.46 -13.36 -4.89
C THR A 56 -7.76 -12.07 -5.25
N VAL A 57 -8.16 -10.97 -4.60
CA VAL A 57 -7.48 -9.69 -4.64
C VAL A 57 -6.56 -9.59 -3.45
N ILE A 58 -5.31 -9.26 -3.72
CA ILE A 58 -4.22 -9.14 -2.76
C ILE A 58 -3.83 -7.67 -2.68
N ARG A 59 -3.49 -7.20 -1.49
CA ARG A 59 -3.02 -5.83 -1.25
C ARG A 59 -1.62 -5.85 -0.66
N ASP A 60 -0.70 -5.08 -1.22
CA ASP A 60 0.64 -4.89 -0.68
C ASP A 60 0.71 -3.75 0.36
N ARG A 61 1.89 -3.56 0.95
CA ARG A 61 2.14 -2.52 1.96
C ARG A 61 1.94 -1.07 1.47
N GLY A 62 2.05 -0.85 0.16
CA GLY A 62 1.81 0.42 -0.50
C GLY A 62 0.31 0.70 -0.71
N GLY A 63 -0.52 -0.34 -0.53
CA GLY A 63 -1.95 -0.29 -0.76
C GLY A 63 -2.33 -0.65 -2.20
N ASP A 64 -1.40 -1.15 -3.01
CA ASP A 64 -1.67 -1.52 -4.40
C ASP A 64 -2.27 -2.91 -4.50
N PHE A 65 -3.11 -3.10 -5.52
CA PHE A 65 -3.83 -4.34 -5.74
C PHE A 65 -3.13 -5.24 -6.76
N HIS A 66 -3.13 -6.52 -6.43
CA HIS A 66 -2.69 -7.63 -7.26
C HIS A 66 -3.82 -8.67 -7.27
N ASN A 67 -3.84 -9.58 -8.25
CA ASN A 67 -4.83 -10.66 -8.27
C ASN A 67 -4.20 -12.04 -8.47
N GLY A 68 -4.91 -13.05 -7.99
CA GLY A 68 -4.57 -14.45 -8.22
C GLY A 68 -5.83 -15.27 -8.43
N TRP A 69 -5.86 -16.03 -9.53
CA TRP A 69 -6.99 -16.87 -9.87
C TRP A 69 -7.11 -18.08 -8.93
N ASN A 70 -8.33 -18.35 -8.46
CA ASN A 70 -8.66 -19.52 -7.64
C ASN A 70 -9.23 -20.68 -8.47
N GLY A 71 -8.57 -20.99 -9.59
CA GLY A 71 -8.80 -22.22 -10.34
C GLY A 71 -8.54 -23.48 -9.49
N GLU A 72 -8.57 -24.64 -10.13
CA GLU A 72 -8.35 -25.92 -9.46
C GLU A 72 -7.01 -25.92 -8.71
N GLY A 73 -7.04 -26.31 -7.42
CA GLY A 73 -5.87 -26.31 -6.56
C GLY A 73 -5.31 -24.94 -6.16
N ARG A 74 -5.91 -23.80 -6.55
CA ARG A 74 -5.51 -22.42 -6.14
C ARG A 74 -4.03 -22.06 -6.37
N ALA A 75 -3.40 -22.63 -7.40
CA ALA A 75 -1.99 -22.40 -7.69
C ALA A 75 -1.69 -20.92 -7.98
N GLY A 76 -2.50 -20.28 -8.84
CA GLY A 76 -2.37 -18.86 -9.18
C GLY A 76 -2.46 -17.94 -7.96
N ARG A 77 -3.42 -18.18 -7.05
CA ARG A 77 -3.50 -17.47 -5.76
C ARG A 77 -2.24 -17.63 -4.92
N ARG A 78 -1.71 -18.86 -4.77
CA ARG A 78 -0.51 -19.09 -3.95
C ARG A 78 0.70 -18.37 -4.53
N GLN A 79 0.88 -18.44 -5.85
CA GLN A 79 1.95 -17.76 -6.56
C GLN A 79 1.87 -16.24 -6.37
N ALA A 80 0.71 -15.63 -6.67
CA ALA A 80 0.53 -14.18 -6.53
C ALA A 80 0.78 -13.70 -5.08
N LEU A 81 0.32 -14.46 -4.08
CA LEU A 81 0.57 -14.12 -2.68
C LEU A 81 2.06 -14.24 -2.31
N ALA A 82 2.74 -15.30 -2.78
CA ALA A 82 4.17 -15.50 -2.52
C ALA A 82 5.03 -14.42 -3.19
N GLU A 83 4.76 -14.10 -4.46
CA GLU A 83 5.47 -13.08 -5.23
C GLU A 83 5.30 -11.68 -4.62
N CYS A 84 4.08 -11.34 -4.20
CA CYS A 84 3.80 -10.09 -3.50
C CYS A 84 4.52 -10.04 -2.14
N SER A 85 4.37 -11.10 -1.34
CA SER A 85 4.94 -11.16 0.02
C SER A 85 6.47 -11.14 0.03
N ALA A 86 7.13 -11.68 -1.00
CA ALA A 86 8.58 -11.71 -1.11
C ALA A 86 9.22 -10.31 -1.19
N LYS A 87 8.45 -9.28 -1.54
CA LYS A 87 8.91 -7.89 -1.73
C LYS A 87 8.72 -6.99 -0.50
N GLN A 88 8.28 -7.55 0.63
CA GLN A 88 7.95 -6.78 1.83
C GLN A 88 8.21 -7.57 3.12
N LEU A 89 8.09 -6.88 4.27
CA LEU A 89 8.41 -7.46 5.58
C LEU A 89 7.34 -8.41 6.10
N LEU A 90 6.06 -8.10 5.85
CA LEU A 90 4.93 -8.94 6.22
C LEU A 90 4.32 -9.58 4.97
N PRO A 91 3.60 -10.71 5.08
CA PRO A 91 2.81 -11.22 3.96
C PRO A 91 1.82 -10.17 3.45
N CYS A 92 1.61 -10.12 2.13
CA CYS A 92 0.56 -9.28 1.54
C CYS A 92 -0.83 -9.71 2.07
N GLU A 93 -1.74 -8.76 2.13
CA GLU A 93 -3.08 -9.02 2.65
C GLU A 93 -3.97 -9.64 1.58
N VAL A 94 -4.75 -10.65 1.96
CA VAL A 94 -5.90 -11.06 1.15
C VAL A 94 -6.99 -10.04 1.39
N PHE A 95 -7.14 -9.09 0.46
CA PHE A 95 -8.13 -8.03 0.56
C PHE A 95 -9.55 -8.55 0.35
N ALA A 96 -9.75 -9.36 -0.69
CA ALA A 96 -11.05 -9.92 -1.01
C ALA A 96 -10.92 -11.24 -1.78
N THR A 97 -11.95 -12.08 -1.72
CA THR A 97 -12.14 -13.19 -2.64
C THR A 97 -13.52 -13.06 -3.27
N ILE A 98 -13.55 -12.81 -4.57
CA ILE A 98 -14.75 -12.49 -5.34
C ILE A 98 -15.15 -13.71 -6.15
N ARG A 99 -16.38 -14.20 -5.96
CA ARG A 99 -16.91 -15.32 -6.74
C ARG A 99 -17.46 -14.79 -8.06
N SER A 100 -17.48 -15.64 -9.09
CA SER A 100 -18.16 -15.35 -10.37
C SER A 100 -19.67 -15.10 -10.20
N SER A 101 -20.27 -15.62 -9.13
CA SER A 101 -21.65 -15.35 -8.74
C SER A 101 -21.84 -14.09 -7.88
N THR A 102 -20.78 -13.31 -7.63
CA THR A 102 -20.90 -12.03 -6.93
C THR A 102 -21.54 -11.02 -7.86
N SER A 103 -22.74 -10.54 -7.53
CA SER A 103 -23.50 -9.66 -8.42
C SER A 103 -22.84 -8.29 -8.61
N ARG A 104 -22.61 -7.53 -7.53
CA ARG A 104 -22.08 -6.16 -7.67
C ARG A 104 -21.36 -5.67 -6.41
N ARG A 105 -20.25 -4.95 -6.61
CA ARG A 105 -19.56 -4.10 -5.62
C ARG A 105 -19.20 -2.80 -6.32
N SER A 106 -19.76 -1.68 -5.86
CA SER A 106 -19.59 -0.39 -6.53
C SER A 106 -19.37 0.72 -5.50
N PRO A 107 -18.16 0.83 -4.94
CA PRO A 107 -17.90 1.84 -3.93
C PRO A 107 -17.84 3.25 -4.56
N GLY A 108 -18.14 4.27 -3.74
CA GLY A 108 -18.19 5.67 -4.16
C GLY A 108 -16.84 6.40 -4.07
N ALA A 109 -16.84 7.73 -4.27
CA ALA A 109 -15.61 8.54 -4.35
C ALA A 109 -14.73 8.53 -3.09
N SER A 110 -15.24 8.10 -1.94
CA SER A 110 -14.48 7.96 -0.68
C SER A 110 -13.35 6.91 -0.76
N VAL A 111 -13.33 6.08 -1.81
CA VAL A 111 -12.25 5.11 -2.04
C VAL A 111 -10.95 5.72 -2.50
N ARG A 112 -10.95 6.98 -2.95
CA ARG A 112 -9.71 7.64 -3.39
C ARG A 112 -8.70 7.67 -2.26
N LYS A 113 -7.54 7.09 -2.50
CA LYS A 113 -6.42 7.04 -1.55
C LYS A 113 -5.99 8.46 -1.17
N PHE A 114 -5.50 8.57 0.06
CA PHE A 114 -4.57 9.59 0.45
C PHE A 114 -3.20 8.95 0.59
N TYR A 115 -2.18 9.63 0.10
CA TYR A 115 -0.81 9.15 0.10
C TYR A 115 -0.01 9.86 1.20
N ALA A 116 0.87 9.08 1.84
CA ALA A 116 1.99 9.61 2.59
C ALA A 116 3.30 9.07 2.04
N ALA A 117 4.34 9.88 2.12
CA ALA A 117 5.71 9.49 1.84
C ALA A 117 6.65 10.06 2.89
N SER A 118 7.82 9.46 3.01
CA SER A 118 8.89 9.95 3.86
C SER A 118 10.22 10.07 3.12
N ALA A 119 11.04 11.02 3.55
CA ALA A 119 12.37 11.26 3.05
C ALA A 119 13.33 11.51 4.21
N TRP A 120 14.63 11.35 3.94
CA TRP A 120 15.73 11.68 4.84
C TRP A 120 16.95 12.13 4.03
N VAL A 121 17.99 12.60 4.73
CA VAL A 121 19.29 12.88 4.13
C VAL A 121 19.89 11.60 3.53
N ASP A 122 20.46 11.71 2.33
CA ASP A 122 21.12 10.60 1.65
C ASP A 122 22.51 10.30 2.25
N GLY A 123 22.83 9.01 2.34
CA GLY A 123 24.06 8.52 2.96
C GLY A 123 24.10 8.61 4.49
N THR A 124 25.21 8.16 5.07
CA THR A 124 25.43 8.17 6.53
C THR A 124 26.16 9.42 7.02
N GLU A 125 26.84 10.13 6.12
CA GLU A 125 27.63 11.31 6.43
C GLU A 125 26.76 12.58 6.44
N GLY A 126 26.62 13.20 7.62
CA GLY A 126 25.76 14.37 7.79
C GLY A 126 24.27 14.05 7.94
N ASN A 127 23.92 12.81 8.30
CA ASN A 127 22.56 12.44 8.70
C ASN A 127 22.12 13.31 9.90
N ASP A 128 20.96 13.95 9.76
CA ASP A 128 20.40 14.88 10.75
C ASP A 128 19.52 14.18 11.80
N HIS A 129 19.39 12.85 11.72
CA HIS A 129 18.51 12.02 12.54
C HIS A 129 17.04 12.44 12.46
N LYS A 130 16.58 12.84 11.26
CA LYS A 130 15.20 13.24 11.02
C LYS A 130 14.53 12.43 9.92
N LEU A 131 13.23 12.20 10.09
CA LEU A 131 12.34 11.71 9.05
C LEU A 131 11.37 12.82 8.65
N TYR A 132 11.44 13.24 7.39
CA TYR A 132 10.54 14.23 6.81
C TYR A 132 9.37 13.50 6.19
N VAL A 133 8.15 13.75 6.67
CA VAL A 133 6.94 13.03 6.24
C VAL A 133 5.95 14.02 5.62
N ALA A 134 5.46 13.69 4.43
CA ALA A 134 4.39 14.42 3.77
C ALA A 134 3.17 13.50 3.62
N SER A 135 2.00 13.94 4.05
CA SER A 135 0.77 13.12 4.03
C SER A 135 -0.45 13.93 3.60
N GLY A 136 -1.53 13.22 3.22
CA GLY A 136 -2.77 13.81 2.72
C GLY A 136 -2.74 14.14 1.22
N TYR A 137 -1.77 13.62 0.46
CA TYR A 137 -1.63 13.89 -0.97
C TYR A 137 -2.52 12.96 -1.80
N ARG A 138 -2.83 13.37 -3.03
CA ARG A 138 -3.68 12.58 -3.96
C ARG A 138 -2.91 11.62 -4.87
N SER A 139 -1.59 11.68 -4.87
CA SER A 139 -0.73 10.72 -5.57
C SER A 139 0.53 10.44 -4.75
N ALA A 140 1.13 9.28 -4.98
CA ALA A 140 2.41 8.90 -4.37
C ALA A 140 3.52 9.88 -4.76
N ASP A 141 3.62 10.24 -6.04
CA ASP A 141 4.65 11.14 -6.55
C ASP A 141 4.59 12.53 -5.90
N ALA A 142 3.40 13.07 -5.68
CA ALA A 142 3.24 14.36 -5.02
C ALA A 142 3.65 14.30 -3.54
N ALA A 143 3.31 13.20 -2.84
CA ALA A 143 3.75 12.97 -1.47
C ALA A 143 5.28 12.85 -1.40
N ILE A 144 5.89 12.08 -2.30
CA ILE A 144 7.35 11.86 -2.37
C ILE A 144 8.07 13.19 -2.63
N ALA A 145 7.64 13.94 -3.64
CA ALA A 145 8.22 15.23 -3.98
C ALA A 145 8.12 16.21 -2.80
N ALA A 146 6.99 16.24 -2.10
CA ALA A 146 6.82 17.10 -0.93
C ALA A 146 7.71 16.69 0.25
N ALA A 147 7.87 15.40 0.52
CA ALA A 147 8.74 14.90 1.59
C ALA A 147 10.22 15.23 1.30
N ILE A 148 10.67 14.97 0.07
CA ILE A 148 12.04 15.31 -0.39
C ILE A 148 12.27 16.82 -0.31
N LYS A 149 11.30 17.63 -0.77
CA LYS A 149 11.41 19.09 -0.69
C LYS A 149 11.54 19.56 0.76
N SER A 150 10.73 19.04 1.67
CA SER A 150 10.79 19.37 3.10
C SER A 150 12.19 19.08 3.69
N CYS A 151 12.79 17.95 3.30
CA CYS A 151 14.15 17.60 3.69
C CYS A 151 15.21 18.53 3.07
N ASN A 152 15.12 18.82 1.78
CA ASN A 152 16.05 19.73 1.09
C ASN A 152 15.94 21.18 1.57
N ASP A 153 14.77 21.62 2.01
CA ASP A 153 14.59 22.97 2.58
C ASP A 153 15.24 23.09 3.97
N ALA A 154 15.33 21.97 4.70
CA ALA A 154 15.86 21.92 6.07
C ALA A 154 17.36 21.61 6.12
N THR A 155 17.96 21.10 5.04
CA THR A 155 19.34 20.63 5.02
C THR A 155 20.08 21.11 3.78
N SER A 156 21.41 21.22 3.85
CA SER A 156 22.25 21.49 2.68
C SER A 156 22.70 20.21 1.95
N ARG A 157 22.07 19.07 2.26
CA ARG A 157 22.49 17.74 1.78
C ARG A 157 21.44 17.19 0.81
N PRO A 158 21.83 16.30 -0.13
CA PRO A 158 20.85 15.61 -0.95
C PRO A 158 19.91 14.78 -0.09
N CYS A 159 18.62 14.84 -0.37
CA CYS A 159 17.62 14.01 0.28
C CYS A 159 17.03 12.99 -0.69
N VAL A 160 16.70 11.81 -0.16
CA VAL A 160 16.13 10.70 -0.92
C VAL A 160 14.80 10.25 -0.32
N ASN A 161 13.92 9.75 -1.19
CA ASN A 161 12.72 9.04 -0.75
C ASN A 161 13.12 7.78 0.02
N ASN A 162 12.46 7.56 1.15
CA ASN A 162 12.60 6.34 1.93
C ASN A 162 11.47 5.36 1.57
N MET A 163 10.21 5.81 1.63
CA MET A 163 9.03 4.96 1.39
C MET A 163 7.75 5.78 1.26
N TRP A 164 6.72 5.15 0.71
CA TRP A 164 5.39 5.73 0.58
C TRP A 164 4.29 4.68 0.79
N THR A 165 3.08 5.13 1.08
CA THR A 165 1.87 4.28 1.20
C THR A 165 0.61 5.05 0.85
N GLY A 166 -0.35 4.37 0.22
CA GLY A 166 -1.69 4.88 -0.09
C GLY A 166 -2.74 4.27 0.86
N ASN A 167 -3.45 5.14 1.60
CA ASN A 167 -4.38 4.77 2.68
C ASN A 167 -3.76 3.90 3.80
N GLY A 168 -2.43 3.95 3.96
CA GLY A 168 -1.71 3.27 5.03
C GLY A 168 -1.08 4.20 6.06
N PHE A 169 -0.07 3.67 6.74
CA PHE A 169 0.67 4.34 7.80
C PHE A 169 2.18 4.19 7.60
N ILE A 170 2.94 5.20 8.05
CA ILE A 170 4.40 5.16 8.16
C ILE A 170 4.77 5.03 9.64
N GLN A 171 5.47 3.95 10.02
CA GLN A 171 5.99 3.75 11.37
C GLN A 171 7.49 4.09 11.39
N ALA A 172 7.87 5.12 12.16
CA ALA A 172 9.25 5.43 12.47
C ALA A 172 9.73 4.60 13.67
N TYR A 173 10.97 4.13 13.66
CA TYR A 173 11.56 3.36 14.75
C TYR A 173 13.08 3.44 14.72
N SER A 174 13.72 3.21 15.87
CA SER A 174 15.18 3.12 15.98
C SER A 174 15.62 1.71 16.37
N VAL A 175 16.77 1.31 15.83
CA VAL A 175 17.49 0.06 16.11
C VAL A 175 18.96 0.38 16.41
N ASP A 176 19.74 -0.60 16.86
CA ASP A 176 21.16 -0.40 17.19
C ASP A 176 21.97 0.14 15.99
N ALA A 177 21.59 -0.28 14.78
CA ALA A 177 22.22 0.14 13.54
C ALA A 177 21.82 1.55 13.07
N GLY A 178 20.87 2.20 13.76
CA GLY A 178 20.39 3.54 13.44
C GLY A 178 18.88 3.64 13.28
N ASP A 179 18.45 4.73 12.63
CA ASP A 179 17.06 5.08 12.48
C ASP A 179 16.43 4.45 11.24
N SER A 180 15.14 4.14 11.31
CA SER A 180 14.43 3.49 10.22
C SER A 180 12.95 3.86 10.19
N ALA A 181 12.31 3.55 9.07
CA ALA A 181 10.87 3.60 8.96
C ALA A 181 10.36 2.37 8.18
N THR A 182 9.07 2.10 8.27
CA THR A 182 8.38 1.13 7.42
C THR A 182 6.97 1.61 7.13
N VAL A 183 6.32 1.03 6.13
CA VAL A 183 4.93 1.32 5.79
C VAL A 183 4.10 0.06 5.75
N GLU A 184 2.83 0.20 6.09
CA GLU A 184 1.81 -0.84 5.95
C GLU A 184 0.42 -0.22 5.90
N THR A 185 -0.56 -1.01 5.48
CA THR A 185 -1.97 -0.58 5.26
C THR A 185 -2.74 -0.29 6.56
N THR A 186 -2.24 -0.75 7.71
CA THR A 186 -2.84 -0.49 9.02
C THR A 186 -1.78 -0.14 10.07
N ALA A 187 -2.19 0.60 11.11
CA ALA A 187 -1.31 0.96 12.23
C ALA A 187 -0.67 -0.28 12.88
N LYS A 188 -1.47 -1.33 13.13
CA LYS A 188 -1.00 -2.57 13.74
C LYS A 188 0.05 -3.26 12.86
N ARG A 189 -0.21 -3.36 11.55
CA ARG A 189 0.73 -3.95 10.60
C ARG A 189 2.01 -3.14 10.49
N ALA A 190 1.95 -1.81 10.50
CA ALA A 190 3.15 -0.96 10.42
C ALA A 190 4.07 -1.19 11.63
N GLN A 191 3.51 -1.28 12.83
CA GLN A 191 4.25 -1.63 14.04
C GLN A 191 4.79 -3.06 14.00
N GLU A 192 4.02 -4.02 13.47
CA GLU A 192 4.47 -5.41 13.31
C GLU A 192 5.62 -5.52 12.30
N ALA A 193 5.53 -4.84 11.16
CA ALA A 193 6.58 -4.77 10.16
C ALA A 193 7.87 -4.20 10.75
N ALA A 194 7.79 -3.14 11.56
CA ALA A 194 8.94 -2.57 12.24
C ALA A 194 9.60 -3.61 13.17
N ARG A 195 8.81 -4.29 14.00
CA ARG A 195 9.31 -5.37 14.88
C ARG A 195 9.91 -6.55 14.11
N VAL A 196 9.34 -6.92 12.97
CA VAL A 196 9.90 -7.96 12.09
C VAL A 196 11.24 -7.51 11.53
N ASN A 197 11.36 -6.25 11.10
CA ASN A 197 12.64 -5.74 10.60
C ASN A 197 13.70 -5.67 11.70
N CYS A 198 13.35 -5.22 12.92
CA CYS A 198 14.25 -5.26 14.07
C CYS A 198 14.83 -6.67 14.31
N LYS A 199 13.96 -7.70 14.28
CA LYS A 199 14.39 -9.11 14.42
C LYS A 199 15.27 -9.56 13.26
N LYS A 200 14.93 -9.18 12.02
CA LYS A 200 15.71 -9.50 10.82
C LYS A 200 17.13 -8.91 10.89
N LEU A 201 17.25 -7.69 11.43
CA LEU A 201 18.51 -7.00 11.67
C LEU A 201 19.28 -7.53 12.89
N LYS A 202 18.68 -8.46 13.66
CA LYS A 202 19.23 -8.97 14.93
C LYS A 202 19.59 -7.84 15.92
N SER A 203 18.81 -6.75 15.89
CA SER A 203 19.02 -5.61 16.78
C SER A 203 18.62 -5.98 18.21
N ALA A 204 19.44 -5.60 19.18
CA ALA A 204 19.16 -5.72 20.61
C ALA A 204 18.09 -4.70 21.05
N THR A 205 18.05 -3.52 20.42
CA THR A 205 17.00 -2.51 20.63
C THR A 205 15.99 -2.46 19.48
N CYS A 206 14.75 -2.10 19.79
CA CYS A 206 13.70 -1.86 18.80
C CYS A 206 12.69 -0.88 19.41
N GLU A 207 12.95 0.41 19.23
CA GLU A 207 12.12 1.48 19.79
C GLU A 207 11.16 1.99 18.71
N LEU A 208 9.88 1.60 18.83
CA LEU A 208 8.83 2.18 17.99
C LEU A 208 8.58 3.63 18.44
N GLN A 209 8.66 4.55 17.49
CA GLN A 209 8.43 5.96 17.73
C GLN A 209 7.13 6.42 17.03
N ALA A 210 7.15 7.55 16.34
CA ALA A 210 5.97 8.14 15.73
C ALA A 210 5.34 7.26 14.65
N LEU A 211 4.01 7.34 14.55
CA LEU A 211 3.20 6.69 13.53
C LEU A 211 2.42 7.77 12.77
N PHE A 212 2.62 7.83 11.45
CA PHE A 212 2.00 8.81 10.57
C PHE A 212 0.89 8.15 9.76
N ASP A 213 -0.28 8.77 9.74
CA ASP A 213 -1.43 8.31 8.98
C ASP A 213 -1.53 9.08 7.66
N SER A 214 -1.53 8.37 6.52
CA SER A 214 -1.64 8.97 5.19
C SER A 214 -2.88 9.85 4.99
N ARG A 215 -3.93 9.62 5.79
CA ARG A 215 -5.19 10.38 5.72
C ARG A 215 -5.19 11.65 6.57
N LYS A 216 -4.16 11.91 7.38
CA LYS A 216 -4.01 13.14 8.15
C LYS A 216 -3.09 14.09 7.38
N PRO A 217 -3.60 15.14 6.72
CA PRO A 217 -2.76 16.00 5.89
C PRO A 217 -1.72 16.77 6.69
N GLY A 218 -0.53 16.92 6.15
CA GLY A 218 0.51 17.73 6.78
C GLY A 218 1.91 17.48 6.23
N LEU A 219 2.81 18.36 6.65
CA LEU A 219 4.26 18.16 6.59
C LEU A 219 4.74 18.01 8.03
N PHE A 220 5.35 16.87 8.33
CA PHE A 220 5.83 16.53 9.65
C PHE A 220 7.33 16.29 9.60
N VAL A 221 7.99 16.64 10.70
CA VAL A 221 9.40 16.30 10.94
C VAL A 221 9.44 15.47 12.21
N HIS A 222 9.95 14.26 12.10
CA HIS A 222 10.21 13.41 13.25
C HIS A 222 11.68 13.45 13.57
N GLU A 223 12.02 13.91 14.76
CA GLU A 223 13.37 13.76 15.31
C GLU A 223 13.43 12.44 16.06
N PHE A 224 14.33 11.55 15.64
CA PHE A 224 14.47 10.27 16.31
C PHE A 224 15.08 10.46 17.70
N THR A 225 14.39 9.96 18.72
CA THR A 225 14.98 9.93 20.07
C THR A 225 16.02 8.82 20.13
N LYS A 226 17.25 9.16 20.52
CA LYS A 226 18.28 8.12 20.74
C LYS A 226 17.88 7.25 21.92
N THR A 227 17.91 5.94 21.70
CA THR A 227 17.89 4.93 22.76
C THR A 227 18.98 5.29 23.76
N LYS A 228 18.64 5.57 25.02
CA LYS A 228 19.68 5.63 26.07
C LYS A 228 20.22 4.21 26.22
N ALA A 229 21.47 3.97 25.84
CA ALA A 229 22.16 2.73 26.17
C ALA A 229 22.03 2.52 27.69
N LYS A 230 21.48 1.38 28.10
CA LYS A 230 21.48 0.93 29.48
C LYS A 230 22.80 0.23 29.79
#